data_AF-A0A2N5A272-F1
#
_entry.id   AF-A0A2N5A272-F1
#
_cell.length_a   1.000
_cell.length_b   1.000
_cell.length_c   1.000
_cell.angle_alpha   90.00
_cell.angle_beta   90.00
_cell.angle_gamma   90.00
#
_symmetry.space_group_name_H-M   'P 1'
#
loop_
_entity.id
_entity.type
_entity.pdbx_description
1 polymer ?
#
loop_
_entity_poly.entity_id
_entity_poly.type
_entity_poly.pdbx_seq_one_letter_code
_entity_poly.pdbx_strand_id
1 'polypeptide(L)'
;MASWATRTPAIRDQLMLSTAEMSVVLFGLSVGSMSGILCSAWLVKRFGTRKVIRTTMSFAVLGMLVLSLALWVSSAPLFAFGLAIFGASFGSAEVAINVEGAAIEREMNKTVLPMMHGFYSFGTLFGAGVGMAVTGFGLPAAPHILA
;
A
#
# COMPACT_ATOMS: atom_id res chain seq x y z
N MET A 1 -0.95 -0.65 -5.51
CA MET A 1 -0.11 0.38 -4.84
C MET A 1 0.42 1.39 -5.86
N ALA A 2 1.27 1.01 -6.81
CA ALA A 2 1.91 1.95 -7.74
C ALA A 2 0.92 2.86 -8.51
N SER A 3 -0.25 2.33 -8.88
CA SER A 3 -1.24 3.08 -9.64
C SER A 3 -1.77 4.34 -8.93
N TRP A 4 -2.08 4.28 -7.62
CA TRP A 4 -2.59 5.46 -6.90
C TRP A 4 -1.48 6.49 -6.63
N ALA A 5 -0.24 6.05 -6.41
CA ALA A 5 0.88 6.94 -6.13
C ALA A 5 1.14 7.92 -7.30
N THR A 6 0.90 7.48 -8.53
CA THR A 6 0.96 8.36 -9.72
C THR A 6 -0.09 9.48 -9.70
N ARG A 7 -1.16 9.35 -8.90
CA ARG A 7 -2.24 10.34 -8.75
C ARG A 7 -1.99 11.36 -7.66
N THR A 8 -0.85 11.32 -6.97
CA THR A 8 -0.53 12.23 -5.85
C THR A 8 -0.77 13.72 -6.19
N PRO A 9 -0.38 14.24 -7.36
CA PRO A 9 -0.67 15.64 -7.71
C PRO A 9 -2.17 15.92 -7.84
N ALA A 10 -2.91 15.05 -8.53
CA ALA A 10 -4.35 15.20 -8.70
C ALA A 10 -5.12 15.11 -7.37
N ILE A 11 -4.66 14.24 -6.45
CA ILE A 11 -5.22 14.11 -5.10
C ILE A 11 -4.98 15.37 -4.27
N ARG A 12 -3.75 15.91 -4.30
CA ARG A 12 -3.41 17.19 -3.65
C ARG A 12 -4.33 18.30 -4.14
N ASP A 13 -4.47 18.42 -5.45
CA ASP A 13 -5.27 19.47 -6.08
C ASP A 13 -6.76 19.32 -5.73
N GLN A 14 -7.29 18.08 -5.72
CA GLN A 14 -8.67 17.78 -5.32
C GLN A 14 -8.94 18.12 -3.85
N LEU A 15 -7.98 17.85 -2.96
CA LEU A 15 -8.08 18.18 -1.54
C LEU A 15 -7.75 19.66 -1.25
N MET A 16 -7.43 20.45 -2.28
CA MET A 16 -7.04 21.86 -2.17
C MET A 16 -5.86 22.08 -1.21
N LEU A 17 -4.91 21.15 -1.20
CA LEU A 17 -3.75 21.18 -0.31
C LEU A 17 -2.55 21.85 -1.00
N SER A 18 -1.75 22.57 -0.22
CA SER A 18 -0.40 22.92 -0.62
C SER A 18 0.50 21.67 -0.66
N THR A 19 1.66 21.79 -1.32
CA THR A 19 2.67 20.71 -1.33
C THR A 19 3.17 20.37 0.08
N ALA A 20 3.26 21.36 0.98
CA ALA A 20 3.67 21.15 2.36
C ALA A 20 2.59 20.42 3.17
N GLU A 21 1.30 20.74 2.99
CA GLU A 21 0.22 20.01 3.67
C GLU A 21 0.10 18.58 3.14
N MET A 22 0.31 18.37 1.84
CA MET A 22 0.31 17.03 1.26
C MET A 22 1.44 16.16 1.83
N SER A 23 2.62 16.71 2.13
CA SER A 23 3.69 15.93 2.77
C SER A 23 3.31 15.51 4.20
N VAL A 24 2.59 16.36 4.94
CA VAL A 24 2.03 16.01 6.26
C VAL A 24 0.99 14.89 6.13
N VAL A 25 0.13 14.94 5.11
CA VAL A 25 -0.84 13.86 4.84
C VAL A 25 -0.11 12.54 4.51
N LEU A 26 0.91 12.59 3.66
CA LEU A 26 1.74 11.43 3.29
C LEU A 26 2.50 10.85 4.49
N PHE A 27 2.77 11.64 5.53
CA PHE A 27 3.36 11.15 6.77
C PHE A 27 2.52 10.04 7.43
N GLY A 28 1.19 10.05 7.23
CA GLY A 28 0.31 8.96 7.66
C GLY A 28 0.74 7.61 7.10
N LEU A 29 1.15 7.54 5.82
CA LEU A 29 1.65 6.32 5.19
C LEU A 29 2.93 5.82 5.89
N SER A 30 3.87 6.73 6.17
CA SER A 30 5.13 6.40 6.83
C SER A 30 4.93 5.88 8.25
N VAL A 31 4.09 6.56 9.04
CA VAL A 31 3.76 6.15 10.42
C VAL A 31 3.05 4.80 10.42
N GLY A 32 2.07 4.62 9.52
CA GLY A 32 1.39 3.35 9.33
C GLY A 32 2.37 2.24 9.00
N SER A 33 3.17 2.40 7.95
CA SER A 33 4.14 1.41 7.48
C SER A 33 5.12 1.01 8.58
N MET A 34 5.72 1.97 9.28
CA MET A 34 6.63 1.70 10.38
C MET A 34 5.94 0.91 11.50
N SER A 35 4.71 1.29 11.87
CA SER A 35 3.93 0.57 12.88
C SER A 35 3.66 -0.88 12.47
N GLY A 36 3.33 -1.11 11.19
CA GLY A 36 3.14 -2.44 10.61
C GLY A 36 4.40 -3.30 10.62
N ILE A 37 5.55 -2.72 10.26
CA ILE A 37 6.86 -3.39 10.28
C ILE A 37 7.20 -3.83 11.70
N LEU A 38 7.11 -2.90 12.66
CA LEU A 38 7.50 -3.13 14.06
C LEU A 38 6.64 -4.21 14.73
N CYS A 39 5.34 -4.29 14.42
CA CYS A 39 4.46 -5.29 15.01
C CYS A 39 4.48 -6.65 14.27
N SER A 40 5.01 -6.71 13.04
CA SER A 40 4.89 -7.88 12.18
C SER A 40 5.56 -9.12 12.75
N ALA A 41 6.77 -9.01 13.30
CA ALA A 41 7.48 -10.15 13.87
C ALA A 41 6.68 -10.83 15.01
N TRP A 42 6.05 -10.04 15.87
CA TRP A 42 5.18 -10.54 16.93
C TRP A 42 3.92 -11.20 16.36
N LEU A 43 3.26 -10.54 15.39
CA LEU A 43 2.06 -11.07 14.73
C LEU A 43 2.35 -12.41 14.03
N VAL A 44 3.45 -12.51 13.28
CA VAL A 44 3.86 -13.72 12.58
C VAL A 44 4.17 -14.84 13.57
N LYS A 45 4.89 -14.54 14.66
CA LYS A 45 5.15 -15.53 15.72
C LYS A 45 3.86 -16.04 16.37
N ARG A 46 2.87 -15.18 16.56
CA ARG A 46 1.62 -15.52 17.28
C ARG A 46 0.57 -16.21 16.41
N PHE A 47 0.46 -15.82 15.14
CA PHE A 47 -0.64 -16.20 14.25
C PHE A 47 -0.19 -16.96 12.99
N GLY A 48 1.12 -17.00 12.71
CA GLY A 48 1.70 -17.54 11.49
C GLY A 48 1.61 -16.56 10.32
N THR A 49 2.57 -16.68 9.40
CA THR A 49 2.72 -15.89 8.18
C THR A 49 1.43 -15.82 7.35
N ARG A 50 0.84 -16.96 7.00
CA ARG A 50 -0.34 -17.03 6.09
C ARG A 50 -1.56 -16.27 6.62
N LYS A 51 -1.84 -16.35 7.92
CA LYS A 51 -2.97 -15.61 8.54
C LYS A 51 -2.68 -14.12 8.60
N VAL A 52 -1.44 -13.74 8.94
CA VAL A 52 -1.03 -12.33 8.96
C VAL A 52 -1.16 -11.73 7.58
N ILE A 53 -0.57 -12.34 6.54
CA ILE A 53 -0.63 -11.87 5.15
C ILE A 53 -2.07 -11.68 4.70
N ARG A 54 -2.95 -12.67 4.91
CA ARG A 54 -4.35 -12.55 4.48
C ARG A 54 -5.07 -11.40 5.18
N THR A 55 -4.88 -11.28 6.50
CA THR A 55 -5.57 -10.28 7.31
C THR A 55 -5.10 -8.88 6.98
N THR A 56 -3.78 -8.67 6.86
CA THR A 56 -3.21 -7.37 6.52
C THR A 56 -3.57 -6.98 5.08
N MET A 57 -3.59 -7.92 4.13
CA MET A 57 -4.07 -7.63 2.78
C MET A 57 -5.56 -7.25 2.73
N SER A 58 -6.41 -7.86 3.56
CA SER A 58 -7.80 -7.41 3.72
C SER A 58 -7.88 -5.99 4.27
N PHE A 59 -7.05 -5.64 5.25
CA PHE A 59 -6.97 -4.26 5.76
C PHE A 59 -6.38 -3.27 4.73
N ALA A 60 -5.50 -3.72 3.83
CA ALA A 60 -5.03 -2.87 2.73
C ALA A 60 -6.18 -2.47 1.80
N VAL A 61 -7.10 -3.39 1.49
CA VAL A 61 -8.33 -3.09 0.74
C VAL A 61 -9.19 -2.09 1.51
N LEU A 62 -9.37 -2.28 2.82
CA LEU A 62 -10.10 -1.31 3.65
C LEU A 62 -9.44 0.08 3.62
N GLY A 63 -8.10 0.14 3.70
CA GLY A 63 -7.35 1.39 3.56
C GLY A 63 -7.64 2.10 2.23
N MET A 64 -7.64 1.36 1.11
CA MET A 64 -8.00 1.89 -0.22
C MET A 64 -9.44 2.43 -0.27
N LEU A 65 -10.40 1.75 0.36
CA LEU A 65 -11.78 2.23 0.47
C LEU A 65 -11.88 3.53 1.26
N VAL A 66 -11.15 3.65 2.37
CA VAL A 66 -11.07 4.88 3.16
C VAL A 66 -10.44 6.01 2.37
N LEU A 67 -9.37 5.75 1.60
CA LEU A 67 -8.76 6.74 0.70
C LEU A 67 -9.75 7.25 -0.35
N SER A 68 -10.50 6.34 -0.99
CA SER A 68 -11.53 6.72 -1.96
C SER A 68 -12.62 7.57 -1.29
N LEU A 69 -13.16 7.12 -0.15
CA LEU A 69 -14.16 7.87 0.61
C LEU A 69 -13.67 9.27 1.00
N ALA A 70 -12.41 9.39 1.43
CA ALA A 70 -11.79 10.65 1.78
C ALA A 70 -11.77 11.66 0.62
N LEU A 71 -11.57 11.19 -0.61
CA LEU A 71 -11.66 12.04 -1.81
C LEU A 71 -13.10 12.46 -2.13
N TRP A 72 -14.07 11.59 -1.89
CA TRP A 72 -15.49 11.90 -2.11
C TRP A 72 -16.00 13.00 -1.16
N VAL A 73 -15.52 13.01 0.08
CA VAL A 73 -15.90 14.02 1.09
C VAL A 73 -14.87 15.14 1.24
N SER A 74 -13.85 15.18 0.37
CA SER A 74 -12.75 16.15 0.37
C SER A 74 -12.06 16.34 1.74
N SER A 75 -11.78 15.25 2.45
CA SER A 75 -11.22 15.27 3.81
C SER A 75 -9.76 14.81 3.85
N ALA A 76 -8.83 15.75 4.01
CA ALA A 76 -7.41 15.45 4.13
C ALA A 76 -7.03 14.61 5.38
N PRO A 77 -7.60 14.84 6.58
CA PRO A 77 -7.33 13.99 7.73
C PRO A 77 -7.81 12.55 7.54
N LEU A 78 -8.97 12.36 6.90
CA LEU A 78 -9.48 11.02 6.59
C LEU A 78 -8.58 10.32 5.55
N PHE A 79 -8.04 11.08 4.60
CA PHE A 79 -7.07 10.56 3.63
C PHE A 79 -5.78 10.11 4.32
N ALA A 80 -5.24 10.92 5.24
CA ALA A 80 -4.06 10.55 6.04
C ALA A 80 -4.31 9.29 6.89
N PHE A 81 -5.50 9.13 7.45
CA PHE A 81 -5.89 7.93 8.19
C PHE A 81 -5.98 6.69 7.28
N GLY A 82 -6.57 6.83 6.09
CA GLY A 82 -6.59 5.76 5.08
C GLY A 82 -5.18 5.34 4.68
N LEU A 83 -4.26 6.30 4.51
CA LEU A 83 -2.85 6.04 4.23
C LEU A 83 -2.17 5.30 5.39
N ALA A 84 -2.49 5.63 6.63
CA ALA A 84 -1.94 4.94 7.80
C ALA A 84 -2.40 3.48 7.87
N ILE A 85 -3.68 3.19 7.62
CA ILE A 85 -4.20 1.82 7.56
C ILE A 85 -3.52 1.06 6.42
N PHE A 86 -3.47 1.67 5.23
CA PHE A 86 -2.85 1.07 4.05
C PHE A 86 -1.36 0.77 4.28
N GLY A 87 -0.64 1.73 4.86
CA GLY A 87 0.78 1.60 5.21
C GLY A 87 1.01 0.49 6.21
N ALA A 88 0.29 0.46 7.34
CA ALA A 88 0.44 -0.57 8.36
C ALA A 88 0.17 -1.97 7.83
N SER A 89 -0.84 -2.09 6.98
CA SER A 89 -1.19 -3.31 6.28
C SER A 89 -0.04 -3.80 5.40
N PHE A 90 0.49 -2.93 4.53
CA PHE A 90 1.59 -3.29 3.63
C PHE A 90 2.88 -3.59 4.38
N GLY A 91 3.29 -2.72 5.32
CA GLY A 91 4.51 -2.91 6.10
C GLY A 91 4.51 -4.22 6.88
N SER A 92 3.37 -4.60 7.47
CA SER A 92 3.26 -5.89 8.15
C SER A 92 3.27 -7.07 7.18
N ALA A 93 2.55 -6.96 6.07
CA ALA A 93 2.48 -8.01 5.06
C ALA A 93 3.82 -8.28 4.38
N GLU A 94 4.61 -7.26 4.05
CA GLU A 94 5.91 -7.43 3.39
C GLU A 94 6.88 -8.21 4.28
N VAL A 95 6.93 -7.90 5.58
CA VAL A 95 7.72 -8.69 6.53
C VAL A 95 7.22 -10.14 6.59
N ALA A 96 5.91 -10.36 6.66
CA ALA A 96 5.34 -11.71 6.71
C ALA A 96 5.58 -12.51 5.42
N ILE A 97 5.51 -11.87 4.24
CA ILE A 97 5.82 -12.47 2.94
C ILE A 97 7.29 -12.85 2.85
N ASN A 98 8.20 -11.98 3.30
CA ASN A 98 9.64 -12.28 3.30
C ASN A 98 9.97 -13.46 4.24
N VAL A 99 9.33 -13.53 5.41
CA VAL A 99 9.47 -14.67 6.34
C VAL A 99 8.96 -15.96 5.70
N GLU A 100 7.80 -15.93 5.03
CA GLU A 100 7.25 -17.09 4.32
C GLU A 100 8.15 -17.52 3.15
N GLY A 101 8.62 -16.57 2.35
CA GLY A 101 9.52 -16.85 1.22
C GLY A 101 10.82 -17.50 1.68
N ALA A 102 11.41 -17.03 2.79
CA ALA A 102 12.59 -17.64 3.40
C ALA A 102 12.33 -19.06 3.92
N ALA A 103 11.12 -19.35 4.43
CA ALA A 103 10.73 -20.70 4.82
C ALA A 103 10.62 -21.63 3.60
N ILE A 104 10.02 -21.15 2.51
CA ILE A 104 9.91 -21.89 1.24
C ILE A 104 11.29 -22.17 0.64
N GLU A 105 12.19 -21.18 0.62
CA GLU A 105 13.57 -21.37 0.14
C GLU A 105 14.30 -22.49 0.90
N ARG A 106 14.13 -22.52 2.23
CA ARG A 106 14.73 -23.55 3.09
C ARG A 106 14.16 -24.94 2.81
N GLU A 107 12.86 -25.04 2.59
CA GLU A 107 12.19 -26.31 2.27
C GLU A 107 12.55 -26.81 0.86
N MET A 108 12.65 -25.90 -0.11
CA MET A 108 13.02 -26.23 -1.50
C MET A 108 14.53 -26.40 -1.70
N ASN A 109 15.34 -25.97 -0.74
CA ASN A 109 16.80 -25.88 -0.82
C ASN A 109 17.29 -25.15 -2.09
N LYS A 110 16.56 -24.10 -2.48
CA LYS A 110 16.78 -23.28 -3.67
C LYS A 110 16.50 -21.81 -3.36
N THR A 111 17.27 -20.92 -3.98
CA THR A 111 17.03 -19.48 -3.88
C THR A 111 15.88 -19.08 -4.82
N VAL A 112 14.77 -18.59 -4.25
CA VAL A 112 13.58 -18.13 -4.96
C VAL A 112 13.16 -16.70 -4.59
N LEU A 113 13.61 -16.15 -3.46
CA LEU A 113 13.32 -14.79 -3.02
C LEU A 113 13.70 -13.73 -4.07
N PRO A 114 14.86 -13.78 -4.74
CA PRO A 114 15.19 -12.81 -5.80
C PRO A 114 14.18 -12.82 -6.94
N MET A 115 13.68 -14.01 -7.32
CA MET A 115 12.65 -14.14 -8.36
C MET A 115 11.32 -13.54 -7.91
N MET A 116 10.92 -13.77 -6.65
CA MET A 116 9.72 -13.16 -6.06
C MET A 116 9.80 -11.64 -6.06
N HIS A 117 10.96 -11.06 -5.70
CA HIS A 117 11.20 -9.62 -5.80
C HIS A 117 11.16 -9.12 -7.25
N GLY A 118 11.62 -9.91 -8.21
CA GLY A 118 11.48 -9.63 -9.64
C GLY A 118 10.02 -9.47 -10.06
N PHE A 119 9.15 -10.41 -9.69
CA PHE A 119 7.71 -10.34 -9.97
C PHE A 119 7.03 -9.17 -9.25
N TYR A 120 7.41 -8.87 -8.01
CA TYR A 120 6.91 -7.69 -7.29
C TYR A 120 7.26 -6.38 -8.02
N SER A 121 8.51 -6.27 -8.49
CA SER A 121 8.99 -5.10 -9.24
C SER A 121 8.27 -4.95 -10.58
N PHE A 122 8.09 -6.06 -11.30
CA PHE A 122 7.31 -6.08 -12.54
C PHE A 122 5.86 -5.64 -12.32
N GLY A 123 5.20 -6.14 -11.27
CA GLY A 123 3.84 -5.71 -10.91
C GLY A 123 3.75 -4.23 -10.56
N THR A 124 4.78 -3.69 -9.89
CA THR A 124 4.89 -2.26 -9.57
C THR A 124 5.03 -1.41 -10.84
N LEU A 125 5.90 -1.82 -11.76
CA LEU A 125 6.08 -1.17 -13.07
C LEU A 125 4.78 -1.18 -13.87
N PHE A 126 4.14 -2.35 -13.98
CA PHE A 126 2.87 -2.51 -14.69
C PHE A 126 1.79 -1.62 -14.07
N GLY A 127 1.64 -1.64 -12.74
CA GLY A 127 0.67 -0.82 -12.03
C GLY A 127 0.92 0.69 -12.18
N ALA A 128 2.19 1.13 -12.20
CA ALA A 128 2.54 2.52 -12.49
C ALA A 128 2.16 2.90 -13.93
N GLY A 129 2.42 2.01 -14.89
CA GLY A 129 2.04 2.17 -16.30
C GLY A 129 0.55 2.37 -16.48
N VAL A 130 -0.27 1.53 -15.82
CA VAL A 130 -1.73 1.68 -15.80
C VAL A 130 -2.13 3.02 -15.19
N GLY A 131 -1.59 3.38 -14.02
CA GLY A 131 -1.90 4.66 -13.37
C GLY A 131 -1.57 5.88 -14.22
N MET A 132 -0.42 5.86 -14.91
CA MET A 132 -0.02 6.91 -15.87
C MET A 132 -0.96 6.97 -17.07
N ALA A 133 -1.33 5.84 -17.67
CA ALA A 133 -2.25 5.81 -18.81
C ALA A 133 -3.62 6.39 -18.43
N VAL A 134 -4.18 5.96 -17.31
CA VAL A 134 -5.47 6.44 -16.78
C VAL A 134 -5.41 7.95 -16.47
N THR A 135 -4.26 8.44 -15.99
CA THR A 135 -4.02 9.89 -15.81
C THR A 135 -3.99 10.63 -17.15
N GLY A 136 -3.31 10.08 -18.16
CA GLY A 136 -3.25 10.64 -19.51
C GLY A 136 -4.62 10.74 -20.20
N PHE A 137 -5.54 9.83 -19.89
CA PHE A 137 -6.93 9.89 -20.37
C PHE A 137 -7.84 10.84 -19.56
N GLY A 138 -7.33 11.54 -18.55
CA GLY A 138 -8.10 12.51 -17.77
C GLY A 138 -9.15 11.89 -16.83
N LEU A 139 -9.06 10.60 -16.52
CA LEU A 139 -10.03 9.92 -15.66
C LEU A 139 -9.91 10.39 -14.20
N PRO A 140 -11.02 10.65 -13.49
CA PRO A 140 -11.00 11.13 -12.11
C PRO A 140 -10.29 10.15 -11.14
N ALA A 141 -9.64 10.69 -10.11
CA ALA A 141 -8.85 9.88 -9.17
C ALA A 141 -9.71 8.99 -8.25
N ALA A 142 -10.84 9.50 -7.76
CA ALA A 142 -11.72 8.77 -6.83
C ALA A 142 -12.22 7.39 -7.36
N PRO A 143 -12.78 7.27 -8.58
CA PRO A 143 -13.18 5.97 -9.12
C PRO A 143 -11.97 5.07 -9.43
N HIS A 144 -10.83 5.65 -9.79
CA HIS A 144 -9.61 4.90 -10.06
C HIS A 144 -8.95 4.33 -8.80
N ILE A 145 -9.09 4.98 -7.64
CA ILE A 145 -8.60 4.44 -6.36
C ILE A 145 -9.51 3.31 -5.85
N LEU A 146 -10.79 3.32 -6.24
CA LEU A 146 -11.74 2.25 -5.88
C LEU A 146 -11.55 0.98 -6.73
N ALA A 147 -11.10 1.13 -7.98
CA ALA A 147 -10.92 0.07 -8.97
C ALA A 147 -9.56 -0.65 -8.84
#